data_AF-A0A973TFS2-F1
#
_entry.id   AF-A0A973TFS2-F1
#
_cell.length_a   1.000
_cell.length_b   1.000
_cell.length_c   1.000
_cell.angle_alpha   90.00
_cell.angle_beta   90.00
_cell.angle_gamma   90.00
#
_symmetry.space_group_name_H-M   'P 1'
#
loop_
_entity.id
_entity.type
_entity.pdbx_description
1 polymer ?
#
loop_
_entity_poly.entity_id
_entity_poly.type
_entity_poly.pdbx_seq_one_letter_code
_entity_poly.pdbx_strand_id
1 'polypeptide(L)'
;MNHIRRQSGTVLVVVVVLLLLASVLSLFALNTGIFEQRTSGNDLRAKMVSEVAEAGLAQGMEFLHQNPKYVLDTSKWTLCKSTDTTFPCGSVPPARRGSMYYWSSTGSDFDGSGTISGWEGRMLPLATANLVTSVGNGAPVNYGVGAVLCRVAGKTAATDPTTCTDSASASSTSVITFVSVAALPGESARTTVTQAIGSFNLLNGLTSAPPILASGSVDVTGGLQVVTNPNSGGAGVPVSVWSRKALTKTGTPNTCYYNEFLHNSAGGSNGTVYLDPASPNYPLCDNCTCNGADSLSYTNSGNKVSNGIDILQNSGLNSDYTKPLAAGYANYDVKPQEFPCDLFAQVFRVSAWKDLDGDNFCETKITASFKNPSTGVATVMGADEAYLFQNAKTIIATAAVQAAGLVTASQSALPSGTDAKGLAATGYPNSGFNGIVWCQTNCDIGSGQQLGSPSNPVLLVVDGSAKIQGKVFGLVFLRTLAGTATLTPSTGYTMTATEITNGGNAALTMNSGAVVYGAVVLQGQVTKANGTSSVVYNSDVIQTLLGEGSLNKFVGMPGGWTDRTSY
;
A
#
# COMPACT_ATOMS: atom_id res chain seq x y z
N MET A 1 35.97 -85.23 -69.89
CA MET A 1 36.44 -84.33 -68.82
C MET A 1 35.59 -83.07 -68.80
N ASN A 2 34.72 -82.91 -67.80
CA ASN A 2 34.66 -81.72 -66.93
C ASN A 2 33.48 -81.83 -65.95
N HIS A 3 33.82 -81.68 -64.67
CA HIS A 3 32.98 -81.91 -63.49
C HIS A 3 31.93 -80.80 -63.30
N ILE A 4 30.66 -81.19 -63.14
CA ILE A 4 29.63 -80.32 -62.57
C ILE A 4 29.81 -80.35 -61.04
N ARG A 5 30.44 -79.31 -60.46
CA ARG A 5 30.53 -79.11 -59.01
C ARG A 5 29.17 -78.64 -58.47
N ARG A 6 28.60 -79.40 -57.53
CA ARG A 6 27.48 -78.95 -56.67
C ARG A 6 27.96 -77.80 -55.77
N GLN A 7 27.51 -76.57 -56.04
CA GLN A 7 27.57 -75.43 -55.11
C GLN A 7 26.12 -75.10 -54.70
N SER A 8 25.67 -75.59 -53.54
CA SER A 8 24.33 -75.22 -53.00
C SER A 8 24.29 -74.97 -51.48
N GLY A 9 25.41 -75.15 -50.74
CA GLY A 9 25.45 -74.90 -49.29
C GLY A 9 25.83 -73.47 -48.91
N THR A 10 26.83 -72.86 -49.56
CA THR A 10 27.38 -71.54 -49.17
C THR A 10 26.42 -70.38 -49.47
N VAL A 11 25.64 -70.47 -50.55
CA VAL A 11 24.68 -69.42 -50.93
C VAL A 11 23.55 -69.33 -49.90
N LEU A 12 23.05 -70.45 -49.39
CA LEU A 12 22.02 -70.47 -48.35
C LEU A 12 22.52 -69.81 -47.05
N VAL A 13 23.76 -70.12 -46.62
CA VAL A 13 24.35 -69.52 -45.41
C VAL A 13 24.51 -68.01 -45.55
N VAL A 14 25.01 -67.53 -46.70
CA VAL A 14 25.14 -66.09 -46.97
C VAL A 14 23.76 -65.42 -46.97
N VAL A 15 22.75 -66.02 -47.62
CA VAL A 15 21.38 -65.49 -47.63
C VAL A 15 20.78 -65.44 -46.23
N VAL A 16 20.95 -66.49 -45.42
CA VAL A 16 20.44 -66.52 -44.04
C VAL A 16 21.14 -65.46 -43.18
N VAL A 17 22.47 -65.30 -43.29
CA VAL A 17 23.21 -64.27 -42.56
C VAL A 17 22.77 -62.87 -42.99
N LEU A 18 22.58 -62.62 -44.29
CA LEU A 18 22.09 -61.34 -44.80
C LEU A 18 20.67 -61.04 -44.32
N LEU A 19 19.78 -62.03 -44.30
CA LEU A 19 18.42 -61.89 -43.76
C LEU A 19 18.43 -61.61 -42.25
N LEU A 20 19.33 -62.26 -41.50
CA LEU A 20 19.48 -62.04 -40.06
C LEU A 20 20.00 -60.63 -39.78
N LEU A 21 21.01 -60.17 -40.53
CA LEU A 21 21.52 -58.79 -40.44
C LEU A 21 20.45 -57.76 -40.81
N ALA A 22 19.69 -57.97 -41.89
CA ALA A 22 18.59 -57.08 -42.28
C ALA A 22 17.48 -57.02 -41.21
N SER A 23 17.18 -58.15 -40.57
CA SER A 23 16.20 -58.24 -39.48
C SER A 23 16.66 -57.48 -38.24
N VAL A 24 17.93 -57.60 -37.85
CA VAL A 24 18.51 -56.87 -36.71
C VAL A 24 18.54 -55.37 -36.97
N LEU A 25 18.92 -54.94 -38.17
CA LEU A 25 18.90 -53.52 -38.55
C LEU A 25 17.48 -52.94 -38.52
N SER A 26 16.48 -53.70 -38.99
CA SER A 26 15.08 -53.29 -38.94
C SER A 26 14.57 -53.16 -37.50
N LEU A 27 14.92 -54.11 -36.63
CA LEU A 27 14.53 -54.08 -35.22
C LEU A 27 15.20 -52.92 -34.47
N PHE A 28 16.46 -52.62 -34.79
CA PHE A 28 17.16 -51.46 -34.27
C PHE A 28 16.48 -50.15 -34.69
N ALA A 29 16.16 -50.00 -35.98
CA ALA A 29 15.48 -48.82 -36.51
C ALA A 29 14.08 -48.61 -35.90
N LEU A 30 13.32 -49.69 -35.66
CA LEU A 30 12.04 -49.64 -34.96
C LEU A 30 12.22 -49.17 -33.51
N ASN A 31 13.23 -49.70 -32.80
CA ASN A 31 13.52 -49.30 -31.43
C ASN A 31 13.96 -47.82 -31.33
N THR A 32 14.80 -47.35 -32.26
CA THR A 32 15.21 -45.93 -32.30
C THR A 32 14.01 -45.03 -32.63
N GLY A 33 13.15 -45.41 -33.58
CA GLY A 33 11.94 -44.66 -33.91
C GLY A 33 10.96 -44.55 -32.73
N ILE A 34 10.74 -45.65 -31.99
CA ILE A 34 9.91 -45.64 -30.78
C ILE A 34 10.54 -44.77 -29.68
N PHE A 35 11.86 -44.84 -29.52
CA PHE A 35 12.58 -44.03 -28.54
C PHE A 35 12.47 -42.53 -28.84
N GLU A 36 12.65 -42.14 -30.09
CA GLU A 36 12.49 -40.74 -30.54
C GLU A 36 11.05 -40.26 -30.31
N GLN A 37 10.04 -41.05 -30.68
CA GLN A 37 8.64 -40.70 -30.43
C GLN A 37 8.33 -40.52 -28.94
N ARG A 38 8.83 -41.42 -28.07
CA ARG A 38 8.64 -41.30 -26.61
C ARG A 38 9.36 -40.08 -26.05
N THR A 39 10.56 -39.79 -26.54
CA THR A 39 11.36 -38.64 -26.10
C THR A 39 10.69 -37.33 -26.51
N SER A 40 10.28 -37.22 -27.78
CA SER A 40 9.55 -36.05 -28.28
C SER A 40 8.20 -35.86 -27.58
N GLY A 41 7.47 -36.96 -27.30
CA GLY A 41 6.22 -36.90 -26.55
C GLY A 41 6.42 -36.43 -25.10
N ASN A 42 7.46 -36.91 -24.42
CA ASN A 42 7.79 -36.47 -23.06
C ASN A 42 8.24 -34.99 -23.03
N ASP A 43 9.05 -34.57 -24.00
CA ASP A 43 9.47 -33.16 -24.13
C ASP A 43 8.27 -32.24 -24.38
N LEU A 44 7.35 -32.63 -25.27
CA LEU A 44 6.12 -31.88 -25.53
C LEU A 44 5.27 -31.75 -24.26
N ARG A 45 5.05 -32.85 -23.52
CA ARG A 45 4.28 -32.82 -22.25
C ARG A 45 4.94 -31.93 -21.21
N ALA A 46 6.27 -32.00 -21.07
CA ALA A 46 7.00 -31.16 -20.12
C ALA A 46 6.81 -29.67 -20.43
N LYS A 47 6.90 -29.28 -21.72
CA LYS A 47 6.65 -27.92 -22.18
C LYS A 47 5.21 -27.48 -21.93
N MET A 48 4.22 -28.29 -22.35
CA MET A 48 2.80 -27.95 -22.14
C MET A 48 2.45 -27.74 -20.67
N VAL A 49 2.93 -28.61 -19.78
CA VAL A 49 2.68 -28.46 -18.33
C VAL A 49 3.38 -27.23 -17.76
N SER A 50 4.57 -26.87 -18.27
CA SER A 50 5.27 -25.64 -17.89
C SER A 50 4.47 -24.39 -18.25
N GLU A 51 3.97 -24.29 -19.49
CA GLU A 51 3.14 -23.17 -19.95
C GLU A 51 1.88 -23.01 -19.09
N VAL A 52 1.23 -24.13 -18.72
CA VAL A 52 0.06 -24.13 -17.82
C VAL A 52 0.44 -23.66 -16.42
N ALA A 53 1.59 -24.08 -15.89
CA ALA A 53 2.05 -23.61 -14.59
C ALA A 53 2.35 -22.10 -14.59
N GLU A 54 2.91 -21.57 -15.68
CA GLU A 54 3.12 -20.12 -15.86
C GLU A 54 1.80 -19.36 -15.96
N ALA A 55 0.81 -19.88 -16.69
CA ALA A 55 -0.54 -19.33 -16.71
C ALA A 55 -1.17 -19.30 -15.30
N GLY A 56 -0.95 -20.36 -14.52
CA GLY A 56 -1.33 -20.41 -13.11
C GLY A 56 -0.68 -19.30 -12.29
N LEU A 57 0.64 -19.13 -12.38
CA LEU A 57 1.35 -18.05 -11.66
C LEU A 57 0.75 -16.68 -11.98
N ALA A 58 0.52 -16.38 -13.25
CA ALA A 58 -0.08 -15.11 -13.68
C ALA A 58 -1.46 -14.90 -13.04
N GLN A 59 -2.32 -15.92 -13.03
CA GLN A 59 -3.64 -15.82 -12.41
C GLN A 59 -3.59 -15.65 -10.88
N GLY A 60 -2.68 -16.36 -10.20
CA GLY A 60 -2.47 -16.20 -8.77
C GLY A 60 -2.02 -14.80 -8.40
N MET A 61 -1.13 -14.20 -9.20
CA MET A 61 -0.70 -12.82 -9.03
C MET A 61 -1.87 -11.85 -9.19
N GLU A 62 -2.65 -12.00 -10.26
CA GLU A 62 -3.83 -11.16 -10.51
C GLU A 62 -4.89 -11.26 -9.42
N PHE A 63 -5.07 -12.44 -8.82
CA PHE A 63 -5.97 -12.61 -7.68
C PHE A 63 -5.61 -11.69 -6.50
N LEU A 64 -4.33 -11.61 -6.13
CA LEU A 64 -3.87 -10.70 -5.07
C LEU A 64 -3.79 -9.24 -5.52
N HIS A 65 -3.55 -8.96 -6.81
CA HIS A 65 -3.63 -7.61 -7.37
C HIS A 65 -5.04 -7.03 -7.26
N GLN A 66 -6.07 -7.85 -7.49
CA GLN A 66 -7.46 -7.46 -7.36
C GLN A 66 -7.91 -7.37 -5.89
N ASN A 67 -7.23 -8.09 -5.00
CA ASN A 67 -7.57 -8.14 -3.58
C ASN A 67 -6.38 -7.80 -2.65
N PRO A 68 -5.79 -6.60 -2.78
CA PRO A 68 -4.56 -6.25 -2.06
C PRO A 68 -4.73 -6.24 -0.54
N LYS A 69 -5.94 -5.93 -0.05
CA LYS A 69 -6.30 -6.04 1.37
C LYS A 69 -6.03 -7.43 1.97
N TYR A 70 -6.09 -8.49 1.17
CA TYR A 70 -5.83 -9.85 1.66
C TYR A 70 -4.37 -10.07 2.02
N VAL A 71 -3.43 -9.28 1.51
CA VAL A 71 -2.01 -9.37 1.92
C VAL A 71 -1.83 -8.92 3.36
N LEU A 72 -2.60 -7.91 3.79
CA LEU A 72 -2.55 -7.34 5.15
C LEU A 72 -3.43 -8.11 6.13
N ASP A 73 -4.52 -8.72 5.67
CA ASP A 73 -5.47 -9.47 6.49
C ASP A 73 -4.86 -10.74 7.09
N THR A 74 -4.52 -10.70 8.38
CA THR A 74 -3.90 -11.82 9.10
C THR A 74 -4.78 -13.07 9.16
N SER A 75 -6.11 -12.95 8.99
CA SER A 75 -7.03 -14.10 8.98
C SER A 75 -6.86 -15.00 7.75
N LYS A 76 -6.21 -14.51 6.69
CA LYS A 76 -5.96 -15.27 5.45
C LYS A 76 -4.68 -16.10 5.47
N TRP A 77 -3.82 -15.88 6.47
CA TRP A 77 -2.45 -16.35 6.49
C TRP A 77 -2.15 -17.17 7.74
N THR A 78 -1.51 -18.32 7.56
CA THR A 78 -1.08 -19.18 8.67
C THR A 78 0.44 -19.40 8.62
N LEU A 79 1.10 -19.38 9.77
CA LEU A 79 2.55 -19.53 9.84
C LEU A 79 2.98 -20.94 9.38
N CYS A 80 3.99 -20.99 8.51
CA CYS A 80 4.65 -22.23 8.12
C CYS A 80 5.51 -22.75 9.28
N LYS A 81 5.50 -24.07 9.52
CA LYS A 81 6.48 -24.67 10.45
C LYS A 81 7.85 -24.75 9.76
N SER A 82 8.93 -24.62 10.51
CA SER A 82 10.30 -24.74 9.97
C SER A 82 10.54 -26.08 9.26
N THR A 83 9.87 -27.15 9.71
CA THR A 83 9.91 -28.49 9.13
C THR A 83 8.83 -28.78 8.10
N ASP A 84 7.95 -27.82 7.77
CA ASP A 84 6.84 -28.03 6.84
C ASP A 84 7.33 -28.14 5.39
N THR A 85 7.44 -29.36 4.87
CA THR A 85 7.80 -29.62 3.47
C THR A 85 6.59 -29.74 2.56
N THR A 86 5.38 -29.49 3.06
CA THR A 86 4.16 -29.56 2.27
C THR A 86 3.94 -28.29 1.45
N PHE A 87 3.13 -28.40 0.40
CA PHE A 87 2.72 -27.26 -0.40
C PHE A 87 1.97 -26.21 0.46
N PRO A 88 2.19 -24.89 0.28
CA PRO A 88 3.26 -24.27 -0.50
C PRO A 88 4.55 -24.01 0.31
N CYS A 89 4.55 -24.22 1.63
CA CYS A 89 5.68 -23.89 2.54
C CYS A 89 7.01 -24.55 2.18
N GLY A 90 6.97 -25.75 1.60
CA GLY A 90 8.18 -26.46 1.19
C GLY A 90 9.01 -25.69 0.16
N SER A 91 8.39 -24.82 -0.64
CA SER A 91 9.04 -24.15 -1.78
C SER A 91 10.08 -23.13 -1.33
N VAL A 92 10.03 -22.78 -0.04
CA VAL A 92 10.96 -21.88 0.63
C VAL A 92 12.06 -22.68 1.33
N PRO A 93 13.32 -22.20 1.28
CA PRO A 93 14.42 -22.80 2.03
C PRO A 93 14.14 -22.95 3.54
N PRO A 94 14.56 -24.05 4.18
CA PRO A 94 14.31 -24.31 5.61
C PRO A 94 14.73 -23.17 6.54
N ALA A 95 15.81 -22.46 6.20
CA ALA A 95 16.35 -21.35 6.99
C ALA A 95 15.39 -20.16 7.16
N ARG A 96 14.42 -19.98 6.25
CA ARG A 96 13.44 -18.88 6.28
C ARG A 96 12.00 -19.33 6.50
N ARG A 97 11.73 -20.63 6.39
CA ARG A 97 10.37 -21.17 6.38
C ARG A 97 9.58 -20.86 7.66
N GLY A 98 10.24 -20.96 8.82
CA GLY A 98 9.59 -20.76 10.12
C GLY A 98 9.09 -19.33 10.38
N SER A 99 9.44 -18.36 9.53
CA SER A 99 9.00 -16.97 9.63
C SER A 99 8.15 -16.52 8.43
N MET A 100 7.66 -17.47 7.63
CA MET A 100 6.81 -17.21 6.46
C MET A 100 5.42 -17.80 6.64
N TYR A 101 4.44 -17.24 5.94
CA TYR A 101 3.03 -17.60 6.08
C TYR A 101 2.48 -18.18 4.78
N TYR A 102 1.64 -19.20 4.85
CA TYR A 102 0.91 -19.72 3.69
C TYR A 102 -0.57 -19.32 3.74
N TRP A 103 -1.20 -19.30 2.58
CA TRP A 103 -2.64 -19.04 2.45
C TRP A 103 -3.48 -20.20 3.00
N SER A 104 -4.51 -19.91 3.80
CA SER A 104 -5.28 -20.96 4.50
C SER A 104 -6.80 -20.74 4.59
N SER A 105 -7.40 -19.91 3.72
CA SER A 105 -8.83 -19.57 3.85
C SER A 105 -9.79 -20.56 3.17
N THR A 106 -9.90 -20.52 1.84
CA THR A 106 -10.94 -21.28 1.10
C THR A 106 -10.39 -22.40 0.21
N GLY A 107 -9.14 -22.32 -0.25
CA GLY A 107 -8.56 -23.29 -1.18
C GLY A 107 -9.07 -23.18 -2.63
N SER A 108 -8.59 -24.08 -3.50
CA SER A 108 -9.12 -24.33 -4.85
C SER A 108 -9.16 -25.83 -5.11
N ASP A 109 -10.21 -26.28 -5.79
CA ASP A 109 -10.35 -27.66 -6.25
C ASP A 109 -9.41 -27.90 -7.45
N PHE A 110 -8.32 -28.61 -7.22
CA PHE A 110 -7.28 -28.84 -8.23
C PHE A 110 -7.61 -30.04 -9.11
N ASP A 111 -8.22 -31.08 -8.53
CA ASP A 111 -8.52 -32.31 -9.25
C ASP A 111 -9.92 -32.31 -9.92
N GLY A 112 -10.75 -31.32 -9.61
CA GLY A 112 -12.11 -31.19 -10.14
C GLY A 112 -13.09 -32.17 -9.48
N SER A 113 -12.76 -32.68 -8.29
CA SER A 113 -13.59 -33.63 -7.55
C SER A 113 -14.86 -33.02 -6.94
N GLY A 114 -14.96 -31.69 -6.91
CA GLY A 114 -16.02 -30.95 -6.24
C GLY A 114 -15.80 -30.78 -4.74
N THR A 115 -14.66 -31.20 -4.20
CA THR A 115 -14.31 -31.07 -2.78
C THR A 115 -12.87 -30.59 -2.61
N ILE A 116 -12.65 -29.61 -1.72
CA ILE A 116 -11.31 -29.10 -1.42
C ILE A 116 -10.71 -29.92 -0.28
N SER A 117 -9.62 -30.65 -0.53
CA SER A 117 -9.04 -31.58 0.44
C SER A 117 -7.52 -31.43 0.60
N GLY A 118 -7.03 -31.63 1.83
CA GLY A 118 -5.60 -31.67 2.14
C GLY A 118 -4.83 -30.41 1.72
N TRP A 119 -4.01 -30.52 0.68
CA TRP A 119 -3.14 -29.46 0.18
C TRP A 119 -3.89 -28.43 -0.68
N GLU A 120 -5.04 -28.78 -1.24
CA GLU A 120 -5.92 -27.90 -2.02
C GLU A 120 -6.48 -26.75 -1.17
N GLY A 121 -6.70 -27.00 0.13
CA GLY A 121 -7.10 -25.99 1.10
C GLY A 121 -6.08 -24.86 1.27
N ARG A 122 -4.84 -25.07 0.80
CA ARG A 122 -3.74 -24.09 0.87
C ARG A 122 -3.55 -23.30 -0.43
N MET A 123 -4.41 -23.52 -1.43
CA MET A 123 -4.41 -22.77 -2.68
C MET A 123 -5.19 -21.46 -2.58
N LEU A 124 -4.83 -20.50 -3.41
CA LEU A 124 -5.63 -19.31 -3.66
C LEU A 124 -6.96 -19.73 -4.31
N PRO A 125 -8.10 -19.15 -3.92
CA PRO A 125 -9.42 -19.46 -4.49
C PRO A 125 -9.55 -18.81 -5.87
N LEU A 126 -9.13 -19.53 -6.91
CA LEU A 126 -9.27 -19.11 -8.29
C LEU A 126 -10.64 -19.56 -8.79
N ALA A 127 -11.39 -18.67 -9.45
CA ALA A 127 -12.70 -19.03 -9.98
C ALA A 127 -12.53 -20.07 -11.11
N THR A 128 -13.19 -21.22 -10.99
CA THR A 128 -13.14 -22.32 -11.96
C THR A 128 -13.53 -21.91 -13.38
N ALA A 129 -14.39 -20.90 -13.53
CA ALA A 129 -14.77 -20.31 -14.81
C ALA A 129 -13.61 -19.58 -15.54
N ASN A 130 -12.58 -19.16 -14.80
CA ASN A 130 -11.41 -18.45 -15.33
C ASN A 130 -10.20 -19.38 -15.51
N LEU A 131 -10.34 -20.67 -15.20
CA LEU A 131 -9.26 -21.63 -15.34
C LEU A 131 -9.13 -22.11 -16.79
N VAL A 132 -7.89 -22.23 -17.27
CA VAL A 132 -7.60 -22.95 -18.50
C VAL A 132 -7.90 -24.43 -18.27
N THR A 133 -8.84 -25.01 -19.01
CA THR A 133 -9.27 -26.41 -18.84
C THR A 133 -8.69 -27.34 -19.90
N SER A 134 -8.12 -26.80 -20.98
CA SER A 134 -7.41 -27.59 -21.98
C SER A 134 -6.26 -26.82 -22.64
N VAL A 135 -5.23 -27.54 -23.07
CA VAL A 135 -4.15 -27.05 -23.92
C VAL A 135 -3.94 -28.03 -25.08
N GLY A 136 -3.41 -27.57 -26.22
CA GLY A 136 -2.98 -28.39 -27.36
C GLY A 136 -3.90 -29.57 -27.77
N ASN A 137 -4.56 -29.51 -28.93
CA ASN A 137 -5.47 -30.58 -29.37
C ASN A 137 -6.58 -30.97 -28.36
N GLY A 138 -6.85 -30.14 -27.34
CA GLY A 138 -7.92 -30.37 -26.35
C GLY A 138 -7.54 -31.28 -25.19
N ALA A 139 -6.25 -31.47 -24.90
CA ALA A 139 -5.83 -32.25 -23.73
C ALA A 139 -6.26 -31.54 -22.43
N PRO A 140 -6.92 -32.24 -21.49
CA PRO A 140 -7.35 -31.63 -20.23
C PRO A 140 -6.15 -31.24 -19.38
N VAL A 141 -6.25 -30.14 -18.65
CA VAL A 141 -5.22 -29.66 -17.73
C VAL A 141 -5.80 -29.28 -16.39
N ASN A 142 -5.02 -29.52 -15.34
CA ASN A 142 -5.33 -29.10 -13.99
C ASN A 142 -4.18 -28.23 -13.48
N TYR A 143 -4.47 -27.08 -12.90
CA TYR A 143 -3.47 -26.28 -12.21
C TYR A 143 -4.04 -25.57 -11.00
N GLY A 144 -3.16 -25.22 -10.08
CA GLY A 144 -3.50 -24.53 -8.85
C GLY A 144 -2.31 -23.77 -8.30
N VAL A 145 -2.58 -22.72 -7.54
CA VAL A 145 -1.56 -21.78 -7.07
C VAL A 145 -1.65 -21.63 -5.57
N GLY A 146 -0.52 -21.78 -4.90
CA GLY A 146 -0.34 -21.44 -3.49
C GLY A 146 0.51 -20.19 -3.37
N ALA A 147 0.41 -19.52 -2.23
CA ALA A 147 1.22 -18.34 -1.92
C ALA A 147 1.92 -18.50 -0.58
N VAL A 148 3.18 -18.07 -0.52
CA VAL A 148 3.95 -17.93 0.71
C VAL A 148 4.34 -16.47 0.91
N LEU A 149 3.84 -15.85 1.98
CA LEU A 149 4.04 -14.47 2.36
C LEU A 149 5.17 -14.31 3.38
N CYS A 150 6.09 -13.40 3.09
CA CYS A 150 7.07 -12.86 4.02
C CYS A 150 6.75 -11.39 4.26
N ARG A 151 6.34 -11.04 5.48
CA ARG A 151 6.24 -9.63 5.90
C ARG A 151 7.64 -9.13 6.19
N VAL A 152 8.09 -8.10 5.49
CA VAL A 152 9.48 -7.63 5.60
C VAL A 152 9.64 -6.85 6.89
N ALA A 153 10.59 -7.20 7.74
CA ALA A 153 10.90 -6.41 8.93
C ALA A 153 11.36 -5.00 8.55
N GLY A 154 10.92 -3.98 9.30
CA GLY A 154 11.51 -2.66 9.21
C GLY A 154 13.01 -2.72 9.52
N LYS A 155 13.83 -2.04 8.74
CA LYS A 155 15.28 -1.97 8.98
C LYS A 155 15.58 -0.86 9.99
N THR A 156 16.44 -1.14 10.96
CA THR A 156 16.96 -0.13 11.89
C THR A 156 18.20 0.57 11.32
N ALA A 157 18.99 -0.13 10.50
CA ALA A 157 20.10 0.39 9.73
C ALA A 157 20.04 -0.12 8.27
N ALA A 158 20.57 0.65 7.32
CA ALA A 158 20.57 0.27 5.91
C ALA A 158 21.27 -1.07 5.62
N THR A 159 22.24 -1.44 6.48
CA THR A 159 23.03 -2.67 6.42
C THR A 159 22.30 -3.90 6.98
N ASP A 160 21.15 -3.73 7.65
CA ASP A 160 20.43 -4.84 8.25
C ASP A 160 19.92 -5.79 7.16
N PRO A 161 20.02 -7.12 7.39
CA PRO A 161 19.51 -8.11 6.45
C PRO A 161 17.98 -8.00 6.35
N THR A 162 17.44 -8.20 5.15
CA THR A 162 16.00 -8.29 4.96
C THR A 162 15.48 -9.60 5.57
N THR A 163 14.81 -9.51 6.71
CA THR A 163 14.24 -10.66 7.42
C THR A 163 12.71 -10.63 7.36
N CYS A 164 12.09 -11.81 7.48
CA CYS A 164 10.64 -11.89 7.66
C CYS A 164 10.30 -11.71 9.14
N THR A 165 9.24 -10.97 9.44
CA THR A 165 8.76 -10.73 10.80
C THR A 165 7.36 -11.31 11.00
N ASP A 166 7.09 -11.69 12.25
CA ASP A 166 5.79 -12.09 12.76
C ASP A 166 4.91 -10.92 13.19
N SER A 167 5.50 -9.74 13.41
CA SER A 167 4.77 -8.53 13.72
C SER A 167 4.07 -8.00 12.48
N ALA A 168 2.74 -8.19 12.42
CA ALA A 168 1.89 -7.64 11.37
C ALA A 168 1.97 -6.10 11.25
N SER A 169 2.48 -5.43 12.29
CA SER A 169 2.60 -3.97 12.38
C SER A 169 3.97 -3.42 11.95
N ALA A 170 4.94 -4.27 11.61
CA ALA A 170 6.32 -3.84 11.44
C ALA A 170 6.66 -3.25 10.05
N SER A 171 5.85 -3.52 9.01
CA SER A 171 6.06 -2.93 7.68
C SER A 171 4.88 -3.12 6.73
N SER A 172 4.61 -2.10 5.91
CA SER A 172 3.70 -2.15 4.76
C SER A 172 4.30 -2.82 3.52
N THR A 173 5.46 -3.47 3.66
CA THR A 173 6.19 -4.14 2.58
C THR A 173 6.22 -5.65 2.81
N SER A 174 5.90 -6.40 1.78
CA SER A 174 5.77 -7.84 1.79
C SER A 174 6.41 -8.46 0.55
N VAL A 175 6.92 -9.67 0.69
CA VAL A 175 7.39 -10.51 -0.43
C VAL A 175 6.49 -11.72 -0.51
N ILE A 176 5.94 -11.98 -1.68
CA ILE A 176 5.01 -13.07 -1.91
C ILE A 176 5.65 -14.00 -2.93
N THR A 177 5.87 -15.25 -2.53
CA THR A 177 6.30 -16.33 -3.43
C THR A 177 5.08 -17.12 -3.84
N PHE A 178 4.71 -17.02 -5.12
CA PHE A 178 3.69 -17.87 -5.72
C PHE A 178 4.30 -19.21 -6.11
N VAL A 179 3.56 -20.27 -5.86
CA VAL A 179 3.91 -21.66 -6.19
C VAL A 179 2.78 -22.20 -7.03
N SER A 180 2.99 -22.29 -8.34
CA SER A 180 2.02 -22.87 -9.26
C SER A 180 2.37 -24.32 -9.51
N VAL A 181 1.36 -25.17 -9.43
CA VAL A 181 1.44 -26.60 -9.75
C VAL A 181 0.52 -26.84 -10.93
N ALA A 182 1.02 -27.51 -11.96
CA ALA A 182 0.22 -27.91 -13.11
C ALA A 182 0.41 -29.41 -13.40
N ALA A 183 -0.64 -30.04 -13.93
CA ALA A 183 -0.64 -31.43 -14.34
C ALA A 183 -1.46 -31.64 -15.61
N LEU A 184 -1.07 -32.64 -16.40
CA LEU A 184 -1.90 -33.24 -17.45
C LEU A 184 -2.51 -34.54 -16.87
N PRO A 185 -3.82 -34.54 -16.51
CA PRO A 185 -4.50 -35.75 -16.03
C PRO A 185 -4.37 -36.89 -17.05
N GLY A 186 -4.01 -38.09 -16.59
CA GLY A 186 -3.86 -39.28 -17.43
C GLY A 186 -2.50 -39.42 -18.15
N GLU A 187 -1.66 -38.38 -18.17
CA GLU A 187 -0.38 -38.38 -18.89
C GLU A 187 0.86 -38.41 -17.95
N SER A 188 0.65 -38.54 -16.64
CA SER A 188 1.70 -38.58 -15.60
C SER A 188 2.73 -37.44 -15.69
N ALA A 189 2.33 -36.29 -16.22
CA ALA A 189 3.17 -35.11 -16.36
C ALA A 189 2.71 -34.03 -15.37
N ARG A 190 3.63 -33.61 -14.49
CA ARG A 190 3.41 -32.56 -13.48
C ARG A 190 4.63 -31.65 -13.42
N THR A 191 4.41 -30.36 -13.22
CA THR A 191 5.48 -29.40 -12.95
C THR A 191 5.10 -28.47 -11.81
N THR A 192 6.11 -27.84 -11.22
CA THR A 192 5.94 -26.74 -10.28
C THR A 192 6.83 -25.60 -10.71
N VAL A 193 6.26 -24.40 -10.81
CA VAL A 193 7.01 -23.18 -11.08
C VAL A 193 6.77 -22.22 -9.94
N THR A 194 7.81 -21.51 -9.52
CA THR A 194 7.72 -20.53 -8.44
C THR A 194 8.20 -19.17 -8.89
N GLN A 195 7.52 -18.12 -8.43
CA GLN A 195 7.90 -16.75 -8.70
C GLN A 195 7.66 -15.87 -7.47
N ALA A 196 8.70 -15.12 -7.08
CA ALA A 196 8.60 -14.12 -6.04
C ALA A 196 8.29 -12.73 -6.60
N ILE A 197 7.35 -12.04 -5.96
CA ILE A 197 7.04 -10.63 -6.23
C ILE A 197 7.10 -9.83 -4.93
N GLY A 198 7.39 -8.53 -5.05
CA GLY A 198 7.25 -7.57 -3.96
C GLY A 198 5.86 -6.95 -3.98
N SER A 199 5.28 -6.74 -2.81
CA SER A 199 4.11 -5.91 -2.59
C SER A 199 4.48 -4.83 -1.58
N PHE A 200 4.16 -3.58 -1.87
CA PHE A 200 4.33 -2.50 -0.90
C PHE A 200 3.20 -1.49 -0.99
N ASN A 201 2.89 -0.89 0.16
CA ASN A 201 2.04 0.28 0.18
C ASN A 201 2.85 1.52 -0.20
N LEU A 202 2.25 2.38 -1.01
CA LEU A 202 2.76 3.69 -1.38
C LEU A 202 2.96 4.60 -0.15
N LEU A 203 2.24 4.33 0.94
CA LEU A 203 2.31 5.09 2.18
C LEU A 203 3.27 4.47 3.18
N ASN A 204 3.94 5.34 3.92
CA ASN A 204 4.92 4.97 4.93
C ASN A 204 4.32 4.97 6.34
N GLY A 205 4.05 3.78 6.90
CA GLY A 205 3.89 3.61 8.35
C GLY A 205 2.81 4.47 9.03
N LEU A 206 1.69 4.76 8.37
CA LEU A 206 0.66 5.67 8.91
C LEU A 206 -0.07 5.16 10.16
N THR A 207 0.04 3.87 10.48
CA THR A 207 -0.56 3.27 11.69
C THR A 207 0.05 3.80 12.99
N SER A 208 1.27 4.33 12.92
CA SER A 208 2.00 4.91 14.05
C SER A 208 2.16 6.43 13.91
N ALA A 209 1.56 7.04 12.89
CA ALA A 209 1.63 8.49 12.73
C ALA A 209 0.72 9.19 13.76
N PRO A 210 1.12 10.38 14.25
CA PRO A 210 0.27 11.19 15.10
C PRO A 210 -0.91 11.75 14.28
N PRO A 211 -2.03 12.08 14.93
CA PRO A 211 -3.20 12.70 14.28
C PRO A 211 -2.87 14.03 13.60
N ILE A 212 -1.94 14.83 14.13
CA ILE A 212 -1.49 16.08 13.51
C ILE A 212 0.04 16.07 13.40
N LEU A 213 0.56 16.22 12.18
CA LEU A 213 1.98 16.39 11.88
C LEU A 213 2.20 17.68 11.07
N ALA A 214 3.00 18.61 11.58
CA ALA A 214 3.17 19.94 10.98
C ALA A 214 4.62 20.40 10.96
N SER A 215 5.11 20.83 9.80
CA SER A 215 6.45 21.44 9.70
C SER A 215 6.50 22.88 10.24
N GLY A 216 5.34 23.53 10.37
CA GLY A 216 5.18 24.84 10.99
C GLY A 216 4.41 24.77 12.30
N SER A 217 4.03 25.95 12.80
CA SER A 217 3.26 26.09 14.04
C SER A 217 1.85 25.53 13.89
N VAL A 218 1.38 24.84 14.92
CA VAL A 218 -0.02 24.43 15.03
C VAL A 218 -0.71 25.40 15.97
N ASP A 219 -1.54 26.28 15.42
CA ASP A 219 -2.38 27.16 16.22
C ASP A 219 -3.63 26.40 16.67
N VAL A 220 -3.62 26.06 17.95
CA VAL A 220 -4.70 25.34 18.61
C VAL A 220 -5.67 26.39 19.13
N THR A 221 -6.41 26.99 18.19
CA THR A 221 -7.43 28.01 18.45
C THR A 221 -8.80 27.40 18.73
N GLY A 222 -9.66 28.17 19.42
CA GLY A 222 -11.06 27.83 19.65
C GLY A 222 -11.26 26.58 20.51
N GLY A 223 -12.09 25.65 20.02
CA GLY A 223 -12.46 24.41 20.70
C GLY A 223 -11.90 23.16 20.01
N LEU A 224 -10.73 23.23 19.38
CA LEU A 224 -10.12 22.09 18.69
C LEU A 224 -9.93 20.90 19.63
N GLN A 225 -10.50 19.75 19.26
CA GLN A 225 -10.36 18.48 19.98
C GLN A 225 -9.44 17.56 19.18
N VAL A 226 -8.42 16.98 19.80
CA VAL A 226 -7.54 16.00 19.12
C VAL A 226 -7.63 14.68 19.84
N VAL A 227 -8.07 13.65 19.13
CA VAL A 227 -8.06 12.29 19.66
C VAL A 227 -6.74 11.65 19.30
N THR A 228 -5.95 11.31 20.31
CA THR A 228 -4.59 10.81 20.15
C THR A 228 -4.56 9.44 19.48
N ASN A 229 -3.48 9.17 18.73
CA ASN A 229 -3.09 7.80 18.43
C ASN A 229 -2.36 7.25 19.68
N PRO A 230 -2.86 6.20 20.34
CA PRO A 230 -2.27 5.68 21.58
C PRO A 230 -0.91 5.00 21.39
N ASN A 231 -0.50 4.74 20.15
CA ASN A 231 0.74 4.02 19.84
C ASN A 231 1.70 4.80 18.93
N SER A 232 1.53 6.12 18.82
CA SER A 232 2.32 6.90 17.86
C SER A 232 3.79 7.02 18.23
N GLY A 233 4.11 7.13 19.53
CA GLY A 233 5.48 7.12 20.04
C GLY A 233 6.03 5.71 20.31
N GLY A 234 5.33 4.66 19.87
CA GLY A 234 5.56 3.27 20.28
C GLY A 234 4.38 2.72 21.10
N ALA A 235 4.40 1.43 21.41
CA ALA A 235 3.30 0.77 22.10
C ALA A 235 2.95 1.46 23.44
N GLY A 236 1.73 1.96 23.56
CA GLY A 236 1.22 2.66 24.74
C GLY A 236 1.71 4.11 24.92
N VAL A 237 2.43 4.67 23.96
CA VAL A 237 2.91 6.06 23.99
C VAL A 237 2.05 6.94 23.08
N PRO A 238 1.12 7.74 23.64
CA PRO A 238 0.26 8.61 22.85
C PRO A 238 1.02 9.82 22.30
N VAL A 239 0.81 10.15 21.04
CA VAL A 239 1.22 11.44 20.46
C VAL A 239 0.04 11.98 19.65
N SER A 240 -0.42 13.17 20.02
CA SER A 240 -1.51 13.91 19.39
C SER A 240 -1.01 14.86 18.31
N VAL A 241 0.05 15.61 18.63
CA VAL A 241 0.62 16.62 17.73
C VAL A 241 2.12 16.47 17.68
N TRP A 242 2.69 16.44 16.48
CA TRP A 242 4.12 16.54 16.25
C TRP A 242 4.43 17.73 15.36
N SER A 243 5.15 18.72 15.88
CA SER A 243 5.48 19.95 15.17
C SER A 243 6.96 20.30 15.25
N ARG A 244 7.51 20.89 14.18
CA ARG A 244 8.88 21.45 14.22
C ARG A 244 8.94 22.77 15.02
N LYS A 245 7.81 23.47 15.20
CA LYS A 245 7.74 24.81 15.80
C LYS A 245 6.94 24.80 17.10
N ALA A 246 7.01 25.91 17.83
CA ALA A 246 6.16 26.12 19.00
C ALA A 246 4.69 26.16 18.56
N LEU A 247 3.82 25.53 19.35
CA LEU A 247 2.39 25.61 19.19
C LEU A 247 1.88 26.90 19.84
N THR A 248 0.78 27.43 19.33
CA THR A 248 0.06 28.54 19.97
C THR A 248 -1.27 28.03 20.50
N LYS A 249 -1.71 28.55 21.65
CA LYS A 249 -3.02 28.24 22.23
C LYS A 249 -3.83 29.52 22.37
N THR A 250 -5.01 29.50 21.78
CA THR A 250 -5.96 30.60 21.90
C THR A 250 -7.37 30.04 21.98
N GLY A 251 -7.83 29.75 23.19
CA GLY A 251 -9.09 29.04 23.43
C GLY A 251 -8.94 27.89 24.43
N THR A 252 -9.82 26.89 24.32
CA THR A 252 -9.87 25.70 25.19
C THR A 252 -9.79 24.42 24.37
N PRO A 253 -8.68 24.19 23.65
CA PRO A 253 -8.47 22.92 23.00
C PRO A 253 -8.16 21.83 24.00
N ASN A 254 -8.49 20.59 23.66
CA ASN A 254 -8.25 19.42 24.51
C ASN A 254 -7.77 18.24 23.66
N THR A 255 -7.04 17.33 24.29
CA THR A 255 -6.60 16.08 23.70
C THR A 255 -6.99 14.90 24.59
N CYS A 256 -7.45 13.80 23.99
CA CYS A 256 -7.95 12.65 24.74
C CYS A 256 -7.82 11.33 23.97
N TYR A 257 -8.10 10.22 24.64
CA TYR A 257 -8.20 8.91 24.00
C TYR A 257 -9.54 8.71 23.28
N TYR A 258 -9.55 7.83 22.27
CA TYR A 258 -10.74 7.59 21.43
C TYR A 258 -11.97 7.15 22.22
N ASN A 259 -11.80 6.26 23.20
CA ASN A 259 -12.91 5.81 24.02
C ASN A 259 -13.49 6.95 24.87
N GLU A 260 -12.63 7.81 25.42
CA GLU A 260 -13.07 8.97 26.22
C GLU A 260 -13.84 9.97 25.36
N PHE A 261 -13.36 10.24 24.14
CA PHE A 261 -14.04 11.10 23.18
C PHE A 261 -15.49 10.63 22.92
N LEU A 262 -15.70 9.34 22.68
CA LEU A 262 -17.03 8.79 22.38
C LEU A 262 -18.04 8.90 23.55
N HIS A 263 -17.55 8.95 24.79
CA HIS A 263 -18.41 8.96 25.98
C HIS A 263 -18.67 10.38 26.51
N ASN A 264 -18.03 11.41 25.95
CA ASN A 264 -18.15 12.78 26.42
C ASN A 264 -18.72 13.69 25.33
N SER A 265 -19.61 14.60 25.73
CA SER A 265 -20.11 15.68 24.88
C SER A 265 -20.14 17.00 25.62
N ALA A 266 -20.26 18.09 24.85
CA ALA A 266 -20.33 19.44 25.41
C ALA A 266 -21.47 19.55 26.45
N GLY A 267 -21.12 19.91 27.70
CA GLY A 267 -22.08 20.03 28.81
C GLY A 267 -22.17 18.81 29.74
N GLY A 268 -21.29 17.82 29.60
CA GLY A 268 -21.18 16.70 30.55
C GLY A 268 -22.21 15.58 30.35
N SER A 269 -22.81 15.51 29.16
CA SER A 269 -23.70 14.41 28.75
C SER A 269 -22.91 13.36 27.96
N ASN A 270 -23.44 12.14 27.84
CA ASN A 270 -22.88 11.13 26.94
C ASN A 270 -23.02 11.57 25.47
N GLY A 271 -21.95 11.37 24.70
CA GLY A 271 -21.97 11.58 23.24
C GLY A 271 -23.03 10.74 22.54
N THR A 272 -23.57 11.25 21.44
CA THR A 272 -24.54 10.52 20.62
C THR A 272 -23.77 9.69 19.60
N VAL A 273 -23.30 8.53 20.04
CA VAL A 273 -22.59 7.58 19.17
C VAL A 273 -23.57 6.93 18.21
N TYR A 274 -23.24 6.95 16.93
CA TYR A 274 -23.99 6.26 15.88
C TYR A 274 -23.05 5.43 15.02
N LEU A 275 -23.59 4.40 14.37
CA LEU A 275 -22.86 3.58 13.41
C LEU A 275 -23.12 4.15 12.02
N ASP A 276 -22.09 4.23 11.19
CA ASP A 276 -22.26 4.62 9.79
C ASP A 276 -23.24 3.64 9.09
N PRO A 277 -24.34 4.09 8.48
CA PRO A 277 -25.30 3.21 7.82
C PRO A 277 -24.68 2.36 6.71
N ALA A 278 -23.65 2.89 6.04
CA ALA A 278 -22.91 2.18 5.00
C ALA A 278 -21.83 1.24 5.56
N SER A 279 -21.48 1.35 6.84
CA SER A 279 -20.40 0.60 7.48
C SER A 279 -20.69 0.45 8.99
N PRO A 280 -21.53 -0.52 9.39
CA PRO A 280 -22.09 -0.61 10.75
C PRO A 280 -21.06 -0.96 11.85
N ASN A 281 -19.78 -1.12 11.50
CA ASN A 281 -18.72 -1.44 12.45
C ASN A 281 -17.94 -0.21 12.94
N TYR A 282 -18.24 0.98 12.42
CA TYR A 282 -17.48 2.21 12.72
C TYR A 282 -18.32 3.13 13.62
N PRO A 283 -18.01 3.22 14.94
CA PRO A 283 -18.69 4.15 15.83
C PRO A 283 -18.22 5.58 15.52
N LEU A 284 -19.14 6.43 15.10
CA LEU A 284 -18.93 7.84 14.85
C LEU A 284 -19.68 8.67 15.88
N CYS A 285 -19.24 9.91 16.06
CA CYS A 285 -19.89 10.83 16.98
C CYS A 285 -19.64 12.28 16.56
N ASP A 286 -20.71 13.00 16.27
CA ASP A 286 -20.66 14.36 15.75
C ASP A 286 -20.69 15.43 16.84
N ASN A 287 -21.20 15.10 18.03
CA ASN A 287 -21.32 16.00 19.18
C ASN A 287 -20.34 15.67 20.31
N CYS A 288 -19.43 14.73 20.08
CA CYS A 288 -18.45 14.30 21.06
C CYS A 288 -17.34 15.33 21.25
N THR A 289 -16.80 15.38 22.47
CA THR A 289 -15.71 16.29 22.85
C THR A 289 -14.81 15.62 23.87
N CYS A 290 -13.52 15.96 23.91
CA CYS A 290 -12.64 15.51 24.98
C CYS A 290 -13.05 16.17 26.31
N ASN A 291 -12.91 15.45 27.43
CA ASN A 291 -13.15 16.04 28.74
C ASN A 291 -12.02 17.00 29.09
N GLY A 292 -12.32 18.29 29.26
CA GLY A 292 -11.31 19.29 29.60
C GLY A 292 -10.64 19.07 30.97
N ALA A 293 -11.28 18.33 31.88
CA ALA A 293 -10.72 18.01 33.20
C ALA A 293 -9.64 16.91 33.14
N ASP A 294 -9.80 15.95 32.22
CA ASP A 294 -8.93 14.77 32.09
C ASP A 294 -8.07 14.80 30.81
N SER A 295 -8.01 15.97 30.16
CA SER A 295 -7.29 16.18 28.90
C SER A 295 -5.79 15.89 29.07
N LEU A 296 -5.18 15.20 28.09
CA LEU A 296 -3.75 14.85 28.12
C LEU A 296 -2.87 16.10 28.03
N SER A 297 -3.27 17.06 27.20
CA SER A 297 -2.66 18.38 27.04
C SER A 297 -3.67 19.49 27.25
N TYR A 298 -3.20 20.72 27.48
CA TYR A 298 -4.03 21.93 27.55
C TYR A 298 -5.04 22.02 28.71
N THR A 299 -4.82 21.28 29.80
CA THR A 299 -5.66 21.25 31.02
C THR A 299 -5.90 22.61 31.69
N ASN A 300 -5.02 23.60 31.46
CA ASN A 300 -5.14 24.92 32.03
C ASN A 300 -6.13 25.81 31.27
N SER A 301 -6.99 26.54 31.99
CA SER A 301 -7.88 27.55 31.41
C SER A 301 -7.13 28.80 30.90
N GLY A 302 -7.74 29.52 29.94
CA GLY A 302 -7.19 30.74 29.34
C GLY A 302 -6.10 30.49 28.28
N ASN A 303 -5.43 31.55 27.83
CA ASN A 303 -4.40 31.50 26.77
C ASN A 303 -3.03 31.01 27.28
N LYS A 304 -3.01 30.13 28.29
CA LYS A 304 -1.79 29.53 28.80
C LYS A 304 -1.57 28.22 28.07
N VAL A 305 -0.50 28.16 27.28
CA VAL A 305 -0.05 26.90 26.69
C VAL A 305 0.48 26.03 27.83
N SER A 306 0.06 24.77 27.84
CA SER A 306 0.58 23.75 28.74
C SER A 306 0.58 22.45 27.96
N ASN A 307 1.74 22.14 27.40
CA ASN A 307 1.92 20.93 26.64
C ASN A 307 2.04 19.74 27.58
N GLY A 308 1.20 18.73 27.36
CA GLY A 308 1.28 17.43 28.02
C GLY A 308 2.29 16.50 27.34
N ILE A 309 2.24 15.24 27.74
CA ILE A 309 3.13 14.18 27.24
C ILE A 309 2.87 13.80 25.78
N ASP A 310 1.71 14.17 25.23
CA ASP A 310 1.23 13.82 23.89
C ASP A 310 1.53 14.89 22.83
N ILE A 311 2.28 15.95 23.17
CA ILE A 311 2.72 16.98 22.23
C ILE A 311 4.24 16.93 22.07
N LEU A 312 4.65 16.61 20.85
CA LEU A 312 6.05 16.55 20.44
C LEU A 312 6.42 17.81 19.65
N GLN A 313 7.39 18.59 20.14
CA GLN A 313 7.77 19.85 19.50
C GLN A 313 9.27 20.16 19.61
N ASN A 314 9.83 20.89 18.64
CA ASN A 314 11.26 21.23 18.56
C ASN A 314 11.54 22.75 18.51
N SER A 315 10.85 23.54 19.33
CA SER A 315 11.00 24.99 19.38
C SER A 315 12.15 25.49 20.25
N GLY A 316 12.85 24.59 20.96
CA GLY A 316 13.87 24.95 21.95
C GLY A 316 13.34 25.63 23.22
N LEU A 317 12.03 25.59 23.45
CA LEU A 317 11.36 26.18 24.61
C LEU A 317 10.65 25.11 25.45
N ASN A 318 10.40 25.43 26.72
CA ASN A 318 9.66 24.56 27.65
C ASN A 318 8.17 24.41 27.27
N SER A 319 7.44 23.54 27.98
CA SER A 319 6.02 23.20 27.74
C SER A 319 5.04 24.38 27.69
N ASP A 320 5.44 25.52 28.28
CA ASP A 320 4.62 26.72 28.39
C ASP A 320 5.19 27.87 27.53
N TYR A 321 6.24 27.61 26.75
CA TYR A 321 6.92 28.56 25.84
C TYR A 321 7.46 29.84 26.49
N THR A 322 7.71 29.82 27.80
CA THR A 322 8.17 30.99 28.56
C THR A 322 9.66 30.96 28.87
N LYS A 323 10.29 29.79 28.80
CA LYS A 323 11.71 29.59 29.16
C LYS A 323 12.40 28.71 28.12
N PRO A 324 13.74 28.85 27.98
CA PRO A 324 14.54 27.88 27.25
C PRO A 324 14.33 26.46 27.78
N LEU A 325 14.35 25.49 26.88
CA LEU A 325 14.22 24.07 27.20
C LEU A 325 15.41 23.60 28.07
N ALA A 326 15.14 22.83 29.12
CA ALA A 326 16.15 22.34 30.07
C ALA A 326 15.79 20.93 30.57
N ALA A 327 16.76 20.23 31.18
CA ALA A 327 16.56 18.87 31.66
C ALA A 327 15.40 18.79 32.66
N GLY A 328 14.50 17.81 32.47
CA GLY A 328 13.29 17.63 33.27
C GLY A 328 12.02 18.27 32.70
N TYR A 329 12.11 19.06 31.63
CA TYR A 329 10.93 19.48 30.87
C TYR A 329 10.56 18.44 29.80
N ALA A 330 9.25 18.31 29.51
CA ALA A 330 8.78 17.58 28.34
C ALA A 330 9.43 18.13 27.06
N ASN A 331 9.72 17.23 26.11
CA ASN A 331 10.44 17.51 24.87
C ASN A 331 11.95 17.81 25.00
N TYR A 332 12.55 17.75 26.19
CA TYR A 332 13.99 18.04 26.37
C TYR A 332 14.91 17.15 25.52
N ASP A 333 14.60 15.86 25.42
CA ASP A 333 15.42 14.89 24.67
C ASP A 333 15.16 14.93 23.15
N VAL A 334 14.19 15.72 22.69
CA VAL A 334 13.79 15.79 21.29
C VAL A 334 14.82 16.59 20.51
N LYS A 335 15.36 15.97 19.46
CA LYS A 335 16.39 16.60 18.63
C LYS A 335 15.80 17.10 17.31
N PRO A 336 16.35 18.18 16.72
CA PRO A 336 15.90 18.65 15.42
C PRO A 336 15.92 17.61 14.30
N GLN A 337 16.89 16.69 14.34
CA GLN A 337 17.03 15.61 13.36
C GLN A 337 15.93 14.56 13.44
N GLU A 338 15.21 14.48 14.57
CA GLU A 338 14.16 13.47 14.76
C GLU A 338 12.88 13.86 14.02
N PHE A 339 12.65 15.17 13.81
CA PHE A 339 11.56 15.62 12.95
C PHE A 339 11.92 15.38 11.48
N PRO A 340 11.04 14.75 10.68
CA PRO A 340 11.31 14.50 9.28
C PRO A 340 11.48 15.83 8.52
N CYS A 341 12.65 16.03 7.91
CA CYS A 341 12.90 17.24 7.11
C CYS A 341 11.91 17.37 5.94
N ASP A 342 11.57 16.23 5.32
CA ASP A 342 10.67 16.12 4.17
C ASP A 342 9.42 15.32 4.54
N LEU A 343 8.33 16.06 4.82
CA LEU A 343 7.03 15.47 5.12
C LEU A 343 6.44 14.68 3.96
N PHE A 344 6.79 15.00 2.71
CA PHE A 344 6.32 14.22 1.56
C PHE A 344 6.98 12.84 1.56
N ALA A 345 8.28 12.78 1.83
CA ALA A 345 9.00 11.51 2.00
C ALA A 345 8.46 10.72 3.20
N GLN A 346 8.13 11.41 4.28
CA GLN A 346 7.54 10.77 5.47
C GLN A 346 6.19 10.12 5.17
N VAL A 347 5.38 10.66 4.25
CA VAL A 347 4.08 10.07 3.88
C VAL A 347 4.21 9.06 2.74
N PHE A 348 4.99 9.36 1.69
CA PHE A 348 4.99 8.64 0.40
C PHE A 348 6.28 7.85 0.07
N ARG A 349 7.30 7.87 0.95
CA ARG A 349 8.62 7.26 0.72
C ARG A 349 9.41 7.82 -0.47
N VAL A 350 9.02 8.99 -0.98
CA VAL A 350 9.67 9.67 -2.09
C VAL A 350 10.18 11.01 -1.62
N SER A 351 11.48 11.25 -1.76
CA SER A 351 12.07 12.56 -1.48
C SER A 351 11.58 13.58 -2.49
N ALA A 352 10.85 14.58 -2.01
CA ALA A 352 10.39 15.73 -2.77
C ALA A 352 11.14 17.01 -2.41
N TRP A 353 11.72 17.06 -1.22
CA TRP A 353 12.48 18.21 -0.72
C TRP A 353 13.86 17.76 -0.22
N LYS A 354 14.83 18.66 -0.27
CA LYS A 354 16.19 18.46 0.26
C LYS A 354 16.61 19.66 1.10
N ASP A 355 17.41 19.35 2.11
CA ASP A 355 18.12 20.28 2.98
C ASP A 355 19.45 20.62 2.30
N LEU A 356 19.73 21.91 2.09
CA LEU A 356 21.00 22.35 1.52
C LEU A 356 21.92 23.06 2.53
N ASP A 357 21.40 23.48 3.68
CA ASP A 357 22.15 24.26 4.66
C ASP A 357 22.40 23.54 6.00
N GLY A 358 21.84 22.34 6.16
CA GLY A 358 22.05 21.44 7.29
C GLY A 358 21.22 21.77 8.52
N ASP A 359 20.19 22.61 8.40
CA ASP A 359 19.31 22.99 9.52
C ASP A 359 18.23 21.93 9.85
N ASN A 360 18.21 20.80 9.14
CA ASN A 360 17.25 19.71 9.25
C ASN A 360 15.82 20.11 8.84
N PHE A 361 15.70 21.14 8.01
CA PHE A 361 14.55 21.44 7.19
C PHE A 361 14.85 21.07 5.75
N CYS A 362 13.85 20.63 5.00
CA CYS A 362 14.02 20.43 3.57
C CYS A 362 13.23 21.53 2.83
N GLU A 363 13.94 22.59 2.42
CA GLU A 363 13.40 23.82 1.80
C GLU A 363 13.63 23.93 0.31
N THR A 364 14.48 23.07 -0.28
CA THR A 364 14.72 23.06 -1.72
C THR A 364 14.01 21.89 -2.39
N LYS A 365 13.20 22.19 -3.39
CA LYS A 365 12.38 21.21 -4.10
C LYS A 365 13.23 20.40 -5.08
N ILE A 366 13.05 19.08 -5.06
CA ILE A 366 13.69 18.15 -5.99
C ILE A 366 12.84 18.09 -7.27
N THR A 367 13.48 18.18 -8.42
CA THR A 367 12.81 18.06 -9.72
C THR A 367 12.81 16.61 -10.22
N ALA A 368 11.74 16.24 -10.93
CA ALA A 368 11.59 14.97 -11.62
C ALA A 368 10.88 15.17 -12.96
N SER A 369 10.91 14.14 -13.81
CA SER A 369 10.17 14.14 -15.08
C SER A 369 8.95 13.24 -14.98
N PHE A 370 7.80 13.74 -15.42
CA PHE A 370 6.59 12.93 -15.62
C PHE A 370 6.29 12.83 -17.11
N LYS A 371 5.90 11.64 -17.56
CA LYS A 371 5.39 11.40 -18.91
C LYS A 371 3.98 10.82 -18.82
N ASN A 372 3.00 11.56 -19.33
CA ASN A 372 1.62 11.10 -19.33
C ASN A 372 1.49 9.87 -20.26
N PRO A 373 0.95 8.74 -19.77
CA PRO A 373 0.86 7.50 -20.55
C PRO A 373 -0.20 7.55 -21.65
N SER A 374 -1.21 8.43 -21.52
CA SER A 374 -2.32 8.58 -22.48
C SER A 374 -1.99 9.56 -23.60
N THR A 375 -1.33 10.69 -23.28
CA THR A 375 -1.02 11.77 -24.24
C THR A 375 0.42 11.74 -24.73
N GLY A 376 1.32 11.04 -24.01
CA GLY A 376 2.75 11.00 -24.31
C GLY A 376 3.53 12.27 -23.91
N VAL A 377 2.85 13.30 -23.42
CA VAL A 377 3.45 14.57 -23.00
C VAL A 377 4.42 14.35 -21.85
N ALA A 378 5.65 14.84 -22.00
CA ALA A 378 6.69 14.79 -20.96
C ALA A 378 6.94 16.20 -20.41
N THR A 379 7.02 16.34 -19.08
CA THR A 379 7.23 17.63 -18.41
C THR A 379 8.12 17.45 -17.18
N VAL A 380 9.07 18.36 -17.01
CA VAL A 380 9.90 18.46 -15.80
C VAL A 380 9.18 19.32 -14.78
N MET A 381 9.05 18.81 -13.56
CA MET A 381 8.26 19.40 -12.48
C MET A 381 8.82 18.96 -11.11
N GLY A 382 8.13 19.24 -10.01
CA GLY A 382 8.51 18.77 -8.68
C GLY A 382 8.40 17.24 -8.58
N ALA A 383 9.25 16.61 -7.77
CA ALA A 383 9.21 15.16 -7.56
C ALA A 383 7.91 14.69 -6.88
N ASP A 384 7.35 15.51 -6.00
CA ASP A 384 6.00 15.33 -5.44
C ASP A 384 4.91 15.37 -6.51
N GLU A 385 4.96 16.37 -7.39
CA GLU A 385 3.99 16.55 -8.49
C GLU A 385 4.05 15.38 -9.46
N ALA A 386 5.26 14.99 -9.90
CA ALA A 386 5.46 13.86 -10.80
C ALA A 386 4.94 12.55 -10.19
N TYR A 387 5.20 12.33 -8.89
CA TYR A 387 4.70 11.17 -8.16
C TYR A 387 3.17 11.15 -8.12
N LEU A 388 2.53 12.29 -7.87
CA LEU A 388 1.09 12.37 -7.78
C LEU A 388 0.39 12.26 -9.12
N PHE A 389 0.96 12.79 -10.21
CA PHE A 389 0.42 12.50 -11.55
C PHE A 389 0.50 11.01 -11.88
N GLN A 390 1.49 10.29 -11.37
CA GLN A 390 1.62 8.85 -11.59
C GLN A 390 0.67 8.01 -10.73
N ASN A 391 0.40 8.43 -9.49
CA ASN A 391 -0.24 7.58 -8.48
C ASN A 391 -1.61 8.07 -8.00
N ALA A 392 -1.98 9.34 -8.23
CA ALA A 392 -3.28 9.85 -7.85
C ALA A 392 -4.38 9.15 -8.65
N LYS A 393 -5.40 8.66 -7.94
CA LYS A 393 -6.59 8.05 -8.55
C LYS A 393 -7.48 9.12 -9.16
N THR A 394 -7.67 10.24 -8.44
CA THR A 394 -8.48 11.38 -8.87
C THR A 394 -7.67 12.66 -8.74
N ILE A 395 -7.70 13.51 -9.76
CA ILE A 395 -7.03 14.81 -9.75
C ILE A 395 -8.05 15.91 -10.03
N ILE A 396 -8.29 16.77 -9.04
CA ILE A 396 -9.07 18.02 -9.18
C ILE A 396 -8.11 19.08 -9.73
N ALA A 397 -7.83 18.96 -11.03
CA ALA A 397 -6.79 19.72 -11.70
C ALA A 397 -7.24 21.14 -12.07
N THR A 398 -6.29 22.07 -12.02
CA THR A 398 -6.50 23.42 -12.57
C THR A 398 -6.73 23.38 -14.09
N ALA A 399 -7.36 24.42 -14.65
CA ALA A 399 -7.53 24.53 -16.10
C ALA A 399 -6.19 24.49 -16.87
N ALA A 400 -5.12 25.05 -16.30
CA ALA A 400 -3.79 25.03 -16.89
C ALA A 400 -3.21 23.61 -16.96
N VAL A 401 -3.37 22.81 -15.90
CA VAL A 401 -2.89 21.42 -15.84
C VAL A 401 -3.68 20.51 -16.78
N GLN A 402 -4.98 20.75 -16.92
CA GLN A 402 -5.81 20.05 -17.91
C GLN A 402 -5.40 20.41 -19.35
N ALA A 403 -5.20 21.70 -19.65
CA ALA A 403 -4.76 22.16 -20.97
C ALA A 403 -3.36 21.64 -21.35
N ALA A 404 -2.49 21.42 -20.36
CA ALA A 404 -1.17 20.83 -20.56
C ALA A 404 -1.20 19.31 -20.86
N GLY A 405 -2.37 18.66 -20.83
CA GLY A 405 -2.50 17.23 -21.15
C GLY A 405 -1.80 16.31 -20.14
N LEU A 406 -1.65 16.77 -18.89
CA LEU A 406 -0.94 16.05 -17.83
C LEU A 406 -1.82 15.06 -17.08
N VAL A 407 -3.14 15.23 -17.11
CA VAL A 407 -4.12 14.36 -16.45
C VAL A 407 -4.62 13.30 -17.43
N THR A 408 -4.73 12.05 -17.00
CA THR A 408 -5.36 10.99 -17.81
C THR A 408 -6.88 11.04 -17.71
N ALA A 409 -7.61 10.48 -18.68
CA ALA A 409 -9.08 10.48 -18.68
C ALA A 409 -9.67 9.85 -17.40
N SER A 410 -9.07 8.76 -16.91
CA SER A 410 -9.47 8.08 -15.67
C SER A 410 -9.22 8.91 -14.40
N GLN A 411 -8.20 9.78 -14.41
CA GLN A 411 -7.90 10.68 -13.29
C GLN A 411 -8.77 11.94 -13.27
N SER A 412 -9.18 12.40 -14.44
CA SER A 412 -10.09 13.53 -14.62
C SER A 412 -11.56 13.20 -14.34
N ALA A 413 -11.86 11.91 -14.09
CA ALA A 413 -13.21 11.42 -13.83
C ALA A 413 -13.72 11.93 -12.48
N LEU A 414 -14.18 13.17 -12.49
CA LEU A 414 -15.17 13.67 -11.55
C LEU A 414 -16.42 12.85 -11.84
N PRO A 415 -17.06 12.20 -10.85
CA PRO A 415 -18.29 11.47 -11.07
C PRO A 415 -19.26 12.38 -11.82
N SER A 416 -19.68 11.96 -13.01
CA SER A 416 -20.64 12.70 -13.81
C SER A 416 -21.95 12.81 -13.03
N GLY A 417 -22.36 14.02 -12.70
CA GLY A 417 -23.63 14.30 -12.03
C GLY A 417 -23.81 15.79 -11.73
N THR A 418 -25.07 16.23 -11.72
CA THR A 418 -25.50 17.50 -11.14
C THR A 418 -25.85 17.27 -9.68
N ASP A 419 -25.47 18.19 -8.79
CA ASP A 419 -25.99 18.18 -7.42
C ASP A 419 -27.52 18.45 -7.41
N ALA A 420 -28.14 18.37 -6.23
CA ALA A 420 -29.57 18.71 -6.05
C ALA A 420 -29.91 20.19 -6.41
N LYS A 421 -28.92 20.97 -6.86
CA LYS A 421 -29.03 22.38 -7.27
C LYS A 421 -28.70 22.60 -8.76
N GLY A 422 -28.46 21.55 -9.55
CA GLY A 422 -28.36 21.63 -11.00
C GLY A 422 -27.07 22.27 -11.53
N LEU A 423 -26.00 22.35 -10.74
CA LEU A 423 -24.70 22.89 -11.19
C LEU A 423 -23.83 21.79 -11.80
N ALA A 424 -23.10 22.13 -12.87
CA ALA A 424 -22.07 21.27 -13.46
C ALA A 424 -20.90 21.13 -12.47
N ALA A 425 -20.88 20.03 -11.72
CA ALA A 425 -19.93 19.82 -10.65
C ALA A 425 -18.69 19.08 -11.16
N THR A 426 -17.51 19.67 -10.93
CA THR A 426 -16.43 18.87 -10.38
C THR A 426 -16.99 18.27 -9.09
N GLY A 427 -17.42 17.00 -9.09
CA GLY A 427 -18.16 16.35 -7.99
C GLY A 427 -17.40 16.18 -6.66
N TYR A 428 -16.56 17.15 -6.29
CA TYR A 428 -15.80 17.27 -5.05
C TYR A 428 -16.48 18.30 -4.13
N PRO A 429 -16.54 18.05 -2.80
CA PRO A 429 -16.17 16.80 -2.12
C PRO A 429 -17.21 15.68 -2.35
N ASN A 430 -16.76 14.41 -2.29
CA ASN A 430 -17.59 13.22 -2.53
C ASN A 430 -17.34 12.13 -1.48
N SER A 431 -18.38 11.46 -0.99
CA SER A 431 -18.25 10.34 -0.05
C SER A 431 -17.76 9.03 -0.69
N GLY A 432 -17.89 8.89 -2.00
CA GLY A 432 -17.42 7.73 -2.78
C GLY A 432 -15.98 7.83 -3.27
N PHE A 433 -15.26 8.91 -2.96
CA PHE A 433 -13.83 8.99 -3.26
C PHE A 433 -13.04 8.05 -2.36
N ASN A 434 -11.99 7.44 -2.92
CA ASN A 434 -11.05 6.58 -2.21
C ASN A 434 -9.65 6.67 -2.80
N GLY A 435 -8.65 6.23 -2.04
CA GLY A 435 -7.25 6.28 -2.47
C GLY A 435 -6.72 7.72 -2.51
N ILE A 436 -5.72 7.98 -3.36
CA ILE A 436 -5.11 9.31 -3.47
C ILE A 436 -6.02 10.24 -4.30
N VAL A 437 -6.53 11.28 -3.65
CA VAL A 437 -7.28 12.38 -4.28
C VAL A 437 -6.41 13.63 -4.22
N TRP A 438 -5.88 14.07 -5.35
CA TRP A 438 -5.09 15.29 -5.41
C TRP A 438 -5.96 16.46 -5.85
N CYS A 439 -6.13 17.46 -4.98
CA CYS A 439 -6.80 18.70 -5.29
C CYS A 439 -5.81 19.86 -5.50
N GLN A 440 -5.91 20.52 -6.67
CA GLN A 440 -5.09 21.68 -7.04
C GLN A 440 -5.84 23.00 -6.96
N THR A 441 -7.18 22.97 -7.01
CA THR A 441 -8.02 24.18 -7.01
C THR A 441 -9.36 23.89 -6.35
N ASN A 442 -9.90 24.89 -5.65
CA ASN A 442 -11.18 24.80 -4.94
C ASN A 442 -11.25 23.62 -3.95
N CYS A 443 -10.21 23.46 -3.14
CA CYS A 443 -10.02 22.31 -2.25
C CYS A 443 -10.74 22.42 -0.89
N ASP A 444 -11.50 23.49 -0.69
CA ASP A 444 -12.28 23.69 0.52
C ASP A 444 -13.41 22.66 0.65
N ILE A 445 -13.73 22.31 1.89
CA ILE A 445 -14.82 21.40 2.23
C ILE A 445 -15.85 22.20 3.04
N GLY A 446 -17.03 22.39 2.45
CA GLY A 446 -18.11 23.17 3.03
C GLY A 446 -18.77 22.51 4.26
N SER A 447 -19.55 23.29 5.00
CA SER A 447 -20.34 22.78 6.11
C SER A 447 -21.39 21.77 5.62
N GLY A 448 -21.57 20.67 6.34
CA GLY A 448 -22.46 19.57 5.95
C GLY A 448 -21.97 18.73 4.76
N GLN A 449 -20.80 19.03 4.19
CA GLN A 449 -20.19 18.21 3.15
C GLN A 449 -19.34 17.08 3.75
N GLN A 450 -19.14 16.02 2.96
CA GLN A 450 -18.35 14.87 3.35
C GLN A 450 -17.41 14.46 2.21
N LEU A 451 -16.16 14.15 2.56
CA LEU A 451 -15.16 13.59 1.67
C LEU A 451 -14.74 12.20 2.16
N GLY A 452 -14.87 11.21 1.29
CA GLY A 452 -14.69 9.81 1.63
C GLY A 452 -15.76 9.27 2.58
N SER A 453 -15.61 8.02 2.99
CA SER A 453 -16.42 7.35 4.00
C SER A 453 -15.56 6.35 4.77
N PRO A 454 -16.03 5.78 5.89
CA PRO A 454 -15.27 4.77 6.61
C PRO A 454 -14.84 3.57 5.74
N SER A 455 -15.69 3.16 4.80
CA SER A 455 -15.41 2.08 3.83
C SER A 455 -14.64 2.53 2.58
N ASN A 456 -14.65 3.82 2.27
CA ASN A 456 -13.91 4.42 1.15
C ASN A 456 -13.11 5.62 1.68
N PRO A 457 -12.05 5.40 2.46
CA PRO A 457 -11.24 6.48 2.99
C PRO A 457 -10.36 7.09 1.90
N VAL A 458 -10.08 8.38 2.04
CA VAL A 458 -9.24 9.14 1.11
C VAL A 458 -7.88 9.48 1.71
N LEU A 459 -6.88 9.52 0.85
CA LEU A 459 -5.69 10.33 1.06
C LEU A 459 -5.87 11.61 0.24
N LEU A 460 -6.41 12.64 0.87
CA LEU A 460 -6.59 13.94 0.25
C LEU A 460 -5.25 14.69 0.26
N VAL A 461 -4.69 14.97 -0.91
CA VAL A 461 -3.54 15.87 -1.04
C VAL A 461 -4.00 17.21 -1.60
N VAL A 462 -3.77 18.28 -0.85
CA VAL A 462 -4.14 19.65 -1.24
C VAL A 462 -2.89 20.45 -1.58
N ASP A 463 -2.97 21.19 -2.68
CA ASP A 463 -1.97 22.20 -3.02
C ASP A 463 -2.25 23.51 -2.29
N GLY A 464 -1.35 23.87 -1.37
CA GLY A 464 -1.46 25.09 -0.58
C GLY A 464 -2.51 24.99 0.54
N SER A 465 -3.26 26.07 0.73
CA SER A 465 -4.17 26.24 1.87
C SER A 465 -5.56 25.67 1.59
N ALA A 466 -6.20 25.12 2.62
CA ALA A 466 -7.59 24.66 2.56
C ALA A 466 -8.36 24.97 3.83
N LYS A 467 -9.67 25.18 3.65
CA LYS A 467 -10.65 25.34 4.72
C LYS A 467 -11.55 24.11 4.79
N ILE A 468 -11.57 23.45 5.95
CA ILE A 468 -12.46 22.31 6.23
C ILE A 468 -13.55 22.76 7.20
N GLN A 469 -14.81 22.53 6.82
CA GLN A 469 -16.00 22.76 7.64
C GLN A 469 -16.93 21.54 7.70
N GLY A 470 -16.61 20.50 6.94
CA GLY A 470 -17.37 19.25 6.86
C GLY A 470 -16.61 18.07 7.46
N LYS A 471 -16.94 16.87 7.00
CA LYS A 471 -16.33 15.61 7.44
C LYS A 471 -15.32 15.09 6.42
N VAL A 472 -14.18 14.61 6.88
CA VAL A 472 -13.20 13.90 6.05
C VAL A 472 -12.85 12.56 6.70
N PHE A 473 -12.89 11.49 5.93
CA PHE A 473 -12.48 10.15 6.37
C PHE A 473 -11.17 9.76 5.69
N GLY A 474 -10.09 9.63 6.47
CA GLY A 474 -8.77 9.24 5.99
C GLY A 474 -7.68 10.24 6.36
N LEU A 475 -6.69 10.43 5.48
CA LEU A 475 -5.56 11.31 5.72
C LEU A 475 -5.63 12.56 4.83
N VAL A 476 -5.42 13.73 5.45
CA VAL A 476 -5.34 15.01 4.75
C VAL A 476 -3.89 15.47 4.74
N PHE A 477 -3.33 15.73 3.56
CA PHE A 477 -1.99 16.25 3.40
C PHE A 477 -1.99 17.57 2.64
N LEU A 478 -1.69 18.67 3.33
CA LEU A 478 -1.51 19.98 2.70
C LEU A 478 -0.04 20.15 2.36
N ARG A 479 0.27 20.35 1.08
CA ARG A 479 1.64 20.55 0.62
C ARG A 479 1.95 22.02 0.36
N THR A 480 3.21 22.40 0.54
CA THR A 480 3.70 23.72 0.15
C THR A 480 3.78 23.82 -1.36
N LEU A 481 3.27 24.94 -1.89
CA LEU A 481 3.39 25.30 -3.30
C LEU A 481 4.75 25.94 -3.59
N ALA A 482 5.21 25.81 -4.84
CA ALA A 482 6.38 26.53 -5.33
C ALA A 482 6.03 28.03 -5.55
N GLY A 483 5.88 28.77 -4.45
CA GLY A 483 5.37 30.13 -4.43
C GLY A 483 3.90 30.16 -4.87
N THR A 484 3.60 30.92 -5.92
CA THR A 484 2.26 31.01 -6.52
C THR A 484 2.10 30.14 -7.78
N ALA A 485 3.12 29.36 -8.14
CA ALA A 485 3.12 28.57 -9.36
C ALA A 485 2.17 27.36 -9.26
N THR A 486 1.46 27.08 -10.36
CA THR A 486 0.58 25.91 -10.47
C THR A 486 1.35 24.58 -10.53
N LEU A 487 2.54 24.60 -11.12
CA LEU A 487 3.50 23.50 -11.14
C LEU A 487 4.86 24.06 -10.78
N THR A 488 5.70 23.24 -10.15
CA THR A 488 7.08 23.63 -9.86
C THR A 488 7.82 23.89 -11.18
N PRO A 489 8.47 25.05 -11.33
CA PRO A 489 9.23 25.36 -12.54
C PRO A 489 10.36 24.34 -12.79
N SER A 490 10.72 24.12 -14.05
CA SER A 490 11.81 23.19 -14.41
C SER A 490 13.17 23.61 -13.86
N THR A 491 13.34 24.89 -13.51
CA THR A 491 14.51 25.45 -12.83
C THR A 491 14.58 25.09 -11.35
N GLY A 492 13.56 24.43 -10.81
CA GLY A 492 13.42 24.12 -9.38
C GLY A 492 12.78 25.25 -8.58
N TYR A 493 12.72 25.04 -7.27
CA TYR A 493 12.17 25.98 -6.30
C TYR A 493 12.90 25.86 -4.95
N THR A 494 13.16 26.98 -4.30
CA THR A 494 13.64 27.02 -2.91
C THR A 494 12.72 27.96 -2.13
N MET A 495 12.27 27.53 -0.96
CA MET A 495 11.39 28.32 -0.12
C MET A 495 12.03 29.66 0.25
N THR A 496 11.21 30.70 0.33
CA THR A 496 11.60 32.01 0.84
C THR A 496 11.84 31.97 2.35
N ALA A 497 12.55 32.96 2.90
CA ALA A 497 12.77 33.06 4.35
C ALA A 497 11.46 33.08 5.17
N THR A 498 10.40 33.71 4.64
CA THR A 498 9.08 33.72 5.27
C THR A 498 8.45 32.33 5.29
N GLU A 499 8.56 31.57 4.21
CA GLU A 499 8.04 30.20 4.14
C GLU A 499 8.82 29.28 5.08
N ILE A 500 10.15 29.39 5.12
CA ILE A 500 11.00 28.62 6.06
C ILE A 500 10.59 28.92 7.51
N THR A 501 10.36 30.20 7.83
CA THR A 501 9.91 30.62 9.17
C THR A 501 8.57 29.97 9.54
N ASN A 502 7.65 29.89 8.57
CA ASN A 502 6.33 29.30 8.75
C ASN A 502 6.31 27.78 8.61
N GLY A 503 7.43 27.13 8.25
CA GLY A 503 7.48 25.71 7.93
C GLY A 503 6.83 25.35 6.59
N GLY A 504 6.56 26.33 5.73
CA GLY A 504 5.85 26.19 4.47
C GLY A 504 4.82 27.30 4.26
N ASN A 505 4.17 27.31 3.09
CA ASN A 505 3.10 28.28 2.76
C ASN A 505 1.68 27.71 2.83
N ALA A 506 1.51 26.42 3.15
CA ALA A 506 0.20 25.82 3.29
C ALA A 506 -0.43 26.17 4.65
N ALA A 507 -1.70 26.54 4.64
CA ALA A 507 -2.45 26.81 5.86
C ALA A 507 -3.73 25.97 5.94
N LEU A 508 -3.92 25.28 7.06
CA LEU A 508 -5.19 24.61 7.36
C LEU A 508 -6.06 25.48 8.26
N THR A 509 -7.32 25.65 7.85
CA THR A 509 -8.36 26.28 8.67
C THR A 509 -9.51 25.30 8.90
N MET A 510 -9.92 25.08 10.14
CA MET A 510 -10.99 24.13 10.50
C MET A 510 -12.09 24.84 11.29
N ASN A 511 -13.30 25.00 10.74
CA ASN A 511 -14.37 25.74 11.45
C ASN A 511 -15.70 24.99 11.49
N SER A 512 -16.61 25.43 12.36
CA SER A 512 -18.04 25.08 12.30
C SER A 512 -18.36 23.58 12.31
N GLY A 513 -17.82 22.81 13.27
CA GLY A 513 -18.07 21.37 13.37
C GLY A 513 -17.25 20.52 12.41
N ALA A 514 -16.14 21.06 11.89
CA ALA A 514 -15.22 20.32 11.03
C ALA A 514 -14.66 19.08 11.76
N VAL A 515 -14.73 17.91 11.13
CA VAL A 515 -14.16 16.67 11.69
C VAL A 515 -13.32 15.95 10.65
N VAL A 516 -12.09 15.59 11.03
CA VAL A 516 -11.24 14.68 10.25
C VAL A 516 -11.11 13.39 11.04
N TYR A 517 -11.73 12.30 10.55
CA TYR A 517 -11.54 10.95 11.09
C TYR A 517 -10.31 10.32 10.43
N GLY A 518 -9.16 10.45 11.09
CA GLY A 518 -7.87 9.96 10.62
C GLY A 518 -6.74 10.89 11.07
N ALA A 519 -5.95 11.38 10.11
CA ALA A 519 -4.78 12.22 10.40
C ALA A 519 -4.63 13.38 9.43
N VAL A 520 -3.93 14.43 9.87
CA VAL A 520 -3.61 15.62 9.09
C VAL A 520 -2.10 15.81 9.10
N VAL A 521 -1.52 15.88 7.92
CA VAL A 521 -0.13 16.24 7.69
C VAL A 521 -0.10 17.58 6.95
N LEU A 522 0.77 18.50 7.34
CA LEU A 522 0.83 19.81 6.72
C LEU A 522 2.24 20.36 6.61
N GLN A 523 2.61 20.72 5.38
CA GLN A 523 3.80 21.50 5.06
C GLN A 523 3.50 22.99 5.24
N GLY A 524 3.39 23.43 6.50
CA GLY A 524 3.03 24.81 6.85
C GLY A 524 2.39 24.88 8.22
N GLN A 525 1.28 25.61 8.35
CA GLN A 525 0.70 25.93 9.67
C GLN A 525 -0.79 25.57 9.77
N VAL A 526 -1.24 25.28 10.98
CA VAL A 526 -2.66 25.35 11.31
C VAL A 526 -2.91 26.77 11.83
N THR A 527 -3.76 27.55 11.17
CA THR A 527 -3.85 29.01 11.42
C THR A 527 -5.12 29.43 12.14
N LYS A 528 -6.22 28.68 11.99
CA LYS A 528 -7.48 29.03 12.62
C LYS A 528 -8.43 27.85 12.76
N ALA A 529 -8.76 27.52 14.00
CA ALA A 529 -9.85 26.62 14.34
C ALA A 529 -10.96 27.38 15.09
N ASN A 530 -11.85 28.07 14.36
CA ASN A 530 -12.96 28.80 14.98
C ASN A 530 -14.20 27.88 15.14
N GLY A 531 -14.70 27.80 16.36
CA GLY A 531 -15.78 26.87 16.75
C GLY A 531 -15.22 25.53 17.20
N THR A 532 -16.11 24.56 17.45
CA THR A 532 -15.70 23.20 17.79
C THR A 532 -15.29 22.48 16.51
N SER A 533 -14.05 22.00 16.45
CA SER A 533 -13.53 21.16 15.37
C SER A 533 -12.75 20.00 15.98
N SER A 534 -12.60 18.90 15.24
CA SER A 534 -11.97 17.71 15.79
C SER A 534 -11.10 16.99 14.76
N VAL A 535 -9.90 16.58 15.17
CA VAL A 535 -9.08 15.61 14.45
C VAL A 535 -9.10 14.33 15.27
N VAL A 536 -9.80 13.32 14.76
CA VAL A 536 -10.11 12.09 15.48
C VAL A 536 -9.31 10.96 14.87
N TYR A 537 -8.23 10.51 15.52
CA TYR A 537 -7.55 9.31 15.06
C TYR A 537 -8.47 8.09 15.19
N ASN A 538 -8.76 7.46 14.06
CA ASN A 538 -9.53 6.23 13.98
C ASN A 538 -8.67 5.16 13.29
N SER A 539 -8.28 4.12 14.04
CA SER A 539 -7.42 3.05 13.53
C SER A 539 -8.04 2.32 12.35
N ASP A 540 -9.35 2.09 12.38
CA ASP A 540 -10.03 1.28 11.38
C ASP A 540 -10.11 2.01 10.04
N VAL A 541 -10.33 3.33 10.05
CA VAL A 541 -10.28 4.18 8.85
C VAL A 541 -8.88 4.18 8.23
N ILE A 542 -7.82 4.32 9.06
CA ILE A 542 -6.43 4.30 8.58
C ILE A 542 -6.04 2.92 8.04
N GLN A 543 -6.44 1.83 8.70
CA GLN A 543 -6.19 0.46 8.22
C GLN A 543 -6.94 0.18 6.92
N THR A 544 -8.18 0.67 6.79
CA THR A 544 -8.94 0.57 5.54
C THR A 544 -8.24 1.32 4.42
N LEU A 545 -7.71 2.53 4.69
CA LEU A 545 -6.91 3.30 3.73
C LEU A 545 -5.67 2.54 3.28
N LEU A 546 -4.95 1.89 4.20
CA LEU A 546 -3.78 1.09 3.86
C LEU A 546 -4.15 -0.17 3.05
N GLY A 547 -5.37 -0.68 3.18
CA GLY A 547 -5.90 -1.78 2.37
C GLY A 547 -6.34 -1.39 0.95
N GLU A 548 -6.42 -0.09 0.64
CA GLU A 548 -6.91 0.39 -0.67
C GLU A 548 -6.02 -0.08 -1.83
N GLY A 549 -6.65 -0.62 -2.88
CA GLY A 549 -5.88 -1.19 -3.98
C GLY A 549 -5.11 -0.18 -4.82
N SER A 550 -5.55 1.08 -4.87
CA SER A 550 -4.77 2.14 -5.51
C SER A 550 -3.45 2.44 -4.79
N LEU A 551 -3.36 2.12 -3.50
CA LEU A 551 -2.19 2.40 -2.65
C LEU A 551 -1.23 1.22 -2.55
N ASN A 552 -1.64 0.01 -2.95
CA ASN A 552 -0.78 -1.17 -2.91
C ASN A 552 -0.23 -1.46 -4.31
N LYS A 553 1.10 -1.49 -4.44
CA LYS A 553 1.80 -1.79 -5.69
C LYS A 553 2.48 -3.14 -5.59
N PHE A 554 2.43 -3.86 -6.70
CA PHE A 554 3.10 -5.13 -6.88
C PHE A 554 4.19 -4.99 -7.93
N VAL A 555 5.35 -5.60 -7.69
CA VAL A 555 6.50 -5.54 -8.60
C VAL A 555 7.14 -6.92 -8.72
N GLY A 556 7.51 -7.30 -9.93
CA GLY A 556 8.32 -8.50 -10.16
C GLY A 556 9.70 -8.35 -9.54
N MET A 557 10.18 -9.37 -8.82
CA MET A 557 11.54 -9.37 -8.30
C MET A 557 12.52 -9.91 -9.33
N PRO A 558 13.57 -9.15 -9.70
CA PRO A 558 14.63 -9.66 -10.56
C PRO A 558 15.25 -10.94 -9.98
N GLY A 559 15.36 -11.99 -10.77
CA GLY A 559 15.87 -13.29 -10.32
C GLY A 559 14.95 -14.06 -9.36
N GLY A 560 13.70 -13.62 -9.18
CA GLY A 560 12.73 -14.25 -8.29
C GLY A 560 12.04 -15.50 -8.86
N TRP A 561 12.35 -15.89 -10.10
CA TRP A 561 11.81 -17.08 -10.75
C TRP A 561 12.69 -18.30 -10.48
N THR A 562 12.08 -19.44 -10.15
CA THR A 562 12.79 -20.73 -10.11
C THR A 562 11.84 -21.91 -10.31
N ASP A 563 12.33 -22.91 -11.04
CA ASP A 563 11.74 -24.23 -11.27
C ASP A 563 12.42 -25.34 -10.45
N ARG A 564 13.35 -24.97 -9.53
CA ARG A 564 14.23 -25.91 -8.84
C ARG A 564 13.51 -26.84 -7.84
N THR A 565 12.30 -26.49 -7.40
CA THR A 565 11.54 -27.26 -6.40
C THR A 565 10.30 -27.89 -7.05
N SER A 566 10.27 -29.21 -7.16
CA SER A 566 9.10 -29.97 -7.61
C SER A 566 8.27 -30.50 -6.42
N TYR A 567 6.94 -30.50 -6.55
CA TYR A 567 5.97 -31.08 -5.59
C TYR A 567 5.17 -32.24 -6.17
#